data_AF-A0A7L9E5V6-F1
#
_entry.id   AF-A0A7L9E5V6-F1
#
_cell.length_a   1.000
_cell.length_b   1.000
_cell.length_c   1.000
_cell.angle_alpha   90.00
_cell.angle_beta   90.00
_cell.angle_gamma   90.00
#
_symmetry.space_group_name_H-M   'P 1'
#
loop_
_entity.id
_entity.type
_entity.pdbx_description
1 polymer ?
#
loop_
_entity_poly.entity_id
_entity_poly.type
_entity_poly.pdbx_seq_one_letter_code
_entity_poly.pdbx_strand_id
1 'polypeptide(L)'
;MMKAISPFALGATLYMPATRDDILDVVFGMKIPELRSLVVCLEDAVAAIDVESALANLQALLMGIDARGGRPEQGPLLFVRPRDAEMAAVLNEWPLMKHVNGFVVPKLTLKSLAFWEAAVSNPNLYLMPTLEPSDVYDPGAMVELGQALKANLNQRIIALRIGGNDLMGCLGLRRNPATTLYNTPMSYVIPMLAGVMGAQGFALTAPVFEQLATPHLLREELKLDIAHGLVGKTAIHPSQISIIQDTLRVSLEDLNCAKLIVNDVAPAVFKHNDAMCEPATHYKWAVNILERAKWHGVKPAEMGNGELSVRLAEAN
;
A
#
# COMPACT_ATOMS: atom_id res chain seq x y z
N MET A 1 13.92 9.04 17.67
CA MET A 1 13.51 9.43 16.30
C MET A 1 12.90 8.20 15.66
N MET A 2 11.69 8.28 15.11
CA MET A 2 11.04 7.12 14.48
C MET A 2 11.82 6.65 13.25
N LYS A 3 11.98 5.33 13.06
CA LYS A 3 12.69 4.75 11.92
C LYS A 3 11.81 4.85 10.67
N ALA A 4 12.11 5.77 9.76
CA ALA A 4 11.38 5.95 8.51
C ALA A 4 11.06 4.60 7.81
N ILE A 5 9.77 4.35 7.60
CA ILE A 5 9.28 3.16 6.88
C ILE A 5 9.10 3.55 5.42
N SER A 6 9.79 2.85 4.54
CA SER A 6 9.59 3.01 3.11
C SER A 6 8.17 2.57 2.73
N PRO A 7 7.43 3.33 1.91
CA PRO A 7 6.09 2.91 1.49
C PRO A 7 6.12 1.62 0.65
N PHE A 8 7.23 1.32 -0.03
CA PHE A 8 7.43 0.04 -0.73
C PHE A 8 7.58 -1.16 0.22
N ALA A 9 7.85 -0.94 1.52
CA ALA A 9 7.85 -2.00 2.51
C ALA A 9 6.45 -2.60 2.74
N LEU A 10 5.38 -1.85 2.42
CA LEU A 10 4.00 -2.30 2.60
C LEU A 10 3.64 -3.46 1.66
N GLY A 11 4.00 -3.35 0.38
CA GLY A 11 3.68 -4.32 -0.66
C GLY A 11 2.20 -4.69 -0.74
N ALA A 12 1.90 -5.99 -0.59
CA ALA A 12 0.54 -6.50 -0.47
C ALA A 12 0.07 -6.38 0.99
N THR A 13 -0.64 -5.31 1.33
CA THR A 13 -1.16 -5.16 2.70
C THR A 13 -2.43 -5.98 2.86
N LEU A 14 -2.35 -7.07 3.61
CA LEU A 14 -3.49 -7.94 3.88
C LEU A 14 -4.42 -7.32 4.92
N TYR A 15 -5.72 -7.26 4.63
CA TYR A 15 -6.74 -6.88 5.60
C TYR A 15 -7.36 -8.13 6.21
N MET A 16 -7.41 -8.20 7.54
CA MET A 16 -8.06 -9.28 8.28
C MET A 16 -9.03 -8.67 9.30
N PRO A 17 -10.29 -9.12 9.36
CA PRO A 17 -11.19 -8.68 10.42
C PRO A 17 -10.65 -9.16 11.77
N ALA A 18 -10.74 -8.29 12.78
CA ALA A 18 -10.28 -8.59 14.14
C ALA A 18 -11.07 -9.73 14.81
N THR A 19 -12.17 -10.20 14.21
CA THR A 19 -12.93 -11.37 14.65
C THR A 19 -12.22 -12.71 14.39
N ARG A 20 -11.12 -12.72 13.62
CA ARG A 20 -10.34 -13.94 13.37
C ARG A 20 -9.48 -14.33 14.57
N ASP A 21 -9.39 -15.63 14.82
CA ASP A 21 -8.59 -16.24 15.89
C ASP A 21 -7.13 -16.52 15.49
N ASP A 22 -6.83 -16.52 14.19
CA ASP A 22 -5.54 -16.94 13.65
C ASP A 22 -4.56 -15.82 13.32
N ILE A 23 -4.89 -14.58 13.71
CA ILE A 23 -4.07 -13.40 13.41
C ILE A 23 -2.68 -13.52 14.07
N LEU A 24 -2.58 -14.13 15.25
CA LEU A 24 -1.30 -14.31 15.94
C LEU A 24 -0.33 -15.18 15.11
N ASP A 25 -0.81 -16.27 14.51
CA ASP A 25 0.01 -17.13 13.66
C ASP A 25 0.45 -16.41 12.38
N VAL A 26 -0.37 -15.49 11.85
CA VAL A 26 0.00 -14.66 10.71
C VAL A 26 1.08 -13.64 11.10
N VAL A 27 0.94 -12.96 12.25
CA VAL A 27 1.96 -12.01 12.76
C VAL A 27 3.30 -12.70 13.00
N PHE A 28 3.30 -13.97 13.39
CA PHE A 28 4.52 -14.75 13.60
C PHE A 28 5.03 -15.46 12.33
N GLY A 29 4.42 -15.21 11.17
CA GLY A 29 4.87 -15.77 9.89
C GLY A 29 4.64 -17.27 9.73
N MET A 30 3.80 -17.88 10.57
CA MET A 30 3.53 -19.32 10.54
C MET A 30 2.53 -19.70 9.44
N LYS A 31 1.57 -18.82 9.14
CA LYS A 31 0.53 -19.07 8.10
C LYS A 31 0.85 -18.45 6.74
N ILE A 32 1.44 -17.26 6.73
CA ILE A 32 1.75 -16.51 5.49
C ILE A 32 3.16 -15.92 5.62
N PRO A 33 4.21 -16.74 5.42
CA PRO A 33 5.59 -16.33 5.66
C PRO A 33 6.04 -15.13 4.81
N GLU A 34 5.46 -14.96 3.62
CA GLU A 34 5.80 -13.88 2.69
C GLU A 34 5.04 -12.56 2.96
N LEU A 35 4.16 -12.51 3.97
CA LEU A 35 3.37 -11.32 4.26
C LEU A 35 4.25 -10.20 4.81
N ARG A 36 4.13 -9.00 4.21
CA ARG A 36 4.95 -7.83 4.59
C ARG A 36 4.21 -6.83 5.46
N SER A 37 2.90 -6.69 5.27
CA SER A 37 2.09 -5.81 6.09
C SER A 37 0.69 -6.35 6.28
N LEU A 38 0.17 -6.17 7.50
CA LEU A 38 -1.10 -6.68 7.97
C LEU A 38 -1.90 -5.53 8.60
N VAL A 39 -3.18 -5.45 8.27
CA VAL A 39 -4.14 -4.56 8.91
C VAL A 39 -5.18 -5.40 9.62
N VAL A 40 -5.24 -5.28 10.95
CA VAL A 40 -6.30 -5.83 11.79
C VAL A 40 -7.46 -4.84 11.78
N CYS A 41 -8.55 -5.21 11.12
CA CYS A 41 -9.67 -4.32 10.83
C CYS A 41 -10.76 -4.41 11.91
N LEU A 42 -11.12 -3.28 12.51
CA LEU A 42 -12.25 -3.14 13.44
C LEU A 42 -13.46 -2.44 12.80
N GLU A 43 -13.33 -2.01 11.54
CA GLU A 43 -14.30 -1.19 10.83
C GLU A 43 -15.19 -2.00 9.89
N ASP A 44 -15.10 -1.83 8.57
CA ASP A 44 -16.10 -2.33 7.60
C ASP A 44 -16.10 -3.86 7.49
N ALA A 45 -15.03 -4.52 7.95
CA ALA A 45 -14.94 -5.98 7.99
C ALA A 45 -15.56 -6.60 9.25
N VAL A 46 -16.08 -5.79 10.17
CA VAL A 46 -16.67 -6.22 11.45
C VAL A 46 -18.10 -5.68 11.51
N ALA A 47 -19.08 -6.51 11.88
CA ALA A 47 -20.44 -6.03 12.08
C ALA A 47 -20.55 -5.23 13.39
N ALA A 48 -21.52 -4.31 13.51
CA ALA A 48 -21.69 -3.50 14.71
C ALA A 48 -21.86 -4.34 15.99
N ILE A 49 -22.53 -5.49 15.88
CA ILE A 49 -22.74 -6.44 16.98
C ILE A 49 -21.48 -7.18 17.41
N ASP A 50 -20.46 -7.23 16.55
CA ASP A 50 -19.22 -7.99 16.78
C ASP A 50 -18.07 -7.11 17.29
N VAL A 51 -18.30 -5.80 17.48
CA VAL A 51 -17.24 -4.84 17.82
C VAL A 51 -16.58 -5.16 19.16
N GLU A 52 -17.38 -5.51 20.18
CA GLU A 52 -16.84 -5.88 21.49
C GLU A 52 -15.94 -7.12 21.40
N SER A 53 -16.42 -8.17 20.71
CA SER A 53 -15.66 -9.40 20.46
C SER A 53 -14.38 -9.11 19.66
N ALA A 54 -14.45 -8.24 18.65
CA ALA A 54 -13.32 -7.84 17.83
C ALA A 54 -12.25 -7.08 18.63
N LEU A 55 -12.66 -6.20 19.56
CA LEU A 55 -11.76 -5.52 20.49
C LEU A 55 -11.11 -6.50 21.48
N ALA A 56 -11.88 -7.44 22.02
CA ALA A 56 -11.36 -8.48 22.91
C ALA A 56 -10.31 -9.35 22.19
N ASN A 57 -10.57 -9.73 20.94
CA ASN A 57 -9.62 -10.46 20.11
C ASN A 57 -8.35 -9.67 19.81
N LEU A 58 -8.47 -8.37 19.51
CA LEU A 58 -7.30 -7.50 19.33
C LEU A 58 -6.47 -7.43 20.62
N GLN A 59 -7.12 -7.30 21.78
CA GLN A 59 -6.43 -7.32 23.06
C GLN A 59 -5.70 -8.66 23.29
N ALA A 60 -6.36 -9.78 23.02
CA ALA A 60 -5.76 -11.11 23.14
C ALA A 60 -4.57 -11.30 22.17
N LEU A 61 -4.67 -10.81 20.94
CA LEU A 61 -3.58 -10.78 19.96
C LEU A 61 -2.35 -10.04 20.53
N LEU A 62 -2.57 -8.83 21.05
CA LEU A 62 -1.47 -8.00 21.57
C LEU A 62 -0.85 -8.61 22.84
N MET A 63 -1.65 -9.22 23.70
CA MET A 63 -1.15 -9.99 24.84
C MET A 63 -0.32 -11.20 24.38
N GLY A 64 -0.77 -11.91 23.35
CA GLY A 64 -0.02 -13.03 22.75
C GLY A 64 1.31 -12.61 22.15
N ILE A 65 1.38 -11.44 21.52
CA ILE A 65 2.63 -10.85 21.04
C ILE A 65 3.56 -10.51 22.21
N ASP A 66 3.04 -9.84 23.24
CA ASP A 66 3.83 -9.43 24.42
C ASP A 66 4.38 -10.63 25.19
N ALA A 67 3.57 -11.67 25.39
CA ALA A 67 3.97 -12.92 26.04
C ALA A 67 5.10 -13.66 25.30
N ARG A 68 5.24 -13.45 23.99
CA ARG A 68 6.33 -14.00 23.16
C ARG A 68 7.54 -13.08 23.07
N GLY A 69 7.56 -11.97 23.81
CA GLY A 69 8.68 -11.00 23.83
C GLY A 69 8.61 -9.94 22.73
N GLY A 70 7.50 -9.81 22.01
CA GLY A 70 7.32 -8.88 20.90
C GLY A 70 7.16 -9.58 19.55
N ARG A 71 7.02 -8.77 18.48
CA ARG A 71 6.92 -9.29 17.10
C ARG A 71 8.28 -9.75 16.58
N PRO A 72 8.33 -10.79 15.73
CA PRO A 72 9.55 -11.16 15.01
C PRO A 72 10.05 -10.00 14.15
N GLU A 73 11.38 -9.82 14.04
CA GLU A 73 11.97 -8.75 13.22
C GLU A 73 11.62 -8.90 11.73
N GLN A 74 11.50 -10.14 11.25
CA GLN A 74 11.09 -10.47 9.88
C GLN A 74 9.57 -10.64 9.73
N GLY A 75 8.79 -10.37 10.78
CA GLY A 75 7.33 -10.42 10.73
C GLY A 75 6.75 -9.24 9.94
N PRO A 76 5.47 -9.31 9.54
CA PRO A 76 4.82 -8.22 8.84
C PRO A 76 4.75 -6.95 9.72
N LEU A 77 4.78 -5.79 9.07
CA LEU A 77 4.31 -4.54 9.68
C LEU A 77 2.86 -4.73 10.12
N LEU A 78 2.55 -4.39 11.37
CA LEU A 78 1.24 -4.60 11.96
C LEU A 78 0.54 -3.26 12.13
N PHE A 79 -0.65 -3.11 11.56
CA PHE A 79 -1.49 -1.93 11.69
C PHE A 79 -2.87 -2.32 12.19
N VAL A 80 -3.56 -1.36 12.80
CA VAL A 80 -4.97 -1.52 13.18
C VAL A 80 -5.79 -0.50 12.40
N ARG A 81 -6.97 -0.89 11.91
CA ARG A 81 -7.95 0.04 11.32
C ARG A 81 -9.08 0.25 12.32
N PRO A 82 -9.02 1.28 13.19
CA PRO A 82 -10.16 1.68 14.03
C PRO A 82 -11.35 2.12 13.17
N ARG A 83 -12.54 2.18 13.78
CA ARG A 83 -13.77 2.68 13.14
C ARG A 83 -13.75 4.17 12.86
N ASP A 84 -13.24 4.91 13.83
CA ASP A 84 -13.31 6.37 13.89
C ASP A 84 -12.21 6.89 14.84
N ALA A 85 -12.14 8.21 14.97
CA ALA A 85 -11.18 8.88 15.83
C ALA A 85 -11.42 8.58 17.33
N GLU A 86 -12.66 8.35 17.76
CA GLU A 86 -12.98 8.04 19.15
C GLU A 86 -12.41 6.68 19.56
N MET A 87 -12.64 5.64 18.74
CA MET A 87 -12.04 4.34 18.92
C MET A 87 -10.51 4.41 18.83
N ALA A 88 -9.97 5.20 17.90
CA ALA A 88 -8.53 5.39 17.79
C ALA A 88 -7.92 6.00 19.05
N ALA A 89 -8.59 6.98 19.67
CA ALA A 89 -8.14 7.59 20.93
C ALA A 89 -8.07 6.56 22.07
N VAL A 90 -9.08 5.68 22.18
CA VAL A 90 -9.07 4.59 23.18
C VAL A 90 -7.91 3.62 22.91
N LEU A 91 -7.74 3.18 21.67
CA LEU A 91 -6.66 2.25 21.29
C LEU A 91 -5.26 2.86 21.45
N ASN A 92 -5.13 4.17 21.23
CA ASN A 92 -3.87 4.90 21.39
C ASN A 92 -3.33 4.80 22.82
N GLU A 93 -4.22 4.79 23.81
CA GLU A 93 -3.88 4.68 25.23
C GLU A 93 -3.60 3.24 25.69
N TRP A 94 -3.83 2.23 24.85
CA TRP A 94 -3.55 0.84 25.23
C TRP A 94 -2.03 0.61 25.35
N PRO A 95 -1.51 0.15 26.50
CA PRO A 95 -0.07 -0.03 26.68
C PRO A 95 0.56 -1.01 25.68
N LEU A 96 -0.19 -2.03 25.26
CA LEU A 96 0.29 -3.04 24.31
C LEU A 96 0.26 -2.56 22.85
N MET A 97 -0.25 -1.36 22.58
CA MET A 97 -0.20 -0.75 21.25
C MET A 97 1.24 -0.42 20.82
N LYS A 98 2.20 -0.45 21.74
CA LYS A 98 3.65 -0.48 21.44
C LYS A 98 4.06 -1.57 20.44
N HIS A 99 3.26 -2.64 20.30
CA HIS A 99 3.50 -3.72 19.35
C HIS A 99 2.98 -3.43 17.94
N VAL A 100 2.19 -2.38 17.75
CA VAL A 100 1.59 -2.00 16.46
C VAL A 100 2.40 -0.86 15.84
N ASN A 101 2.60 -0.90 14.52
CA ASN A 101 3.32 0.13 13.78
C ASN A 101 2.48 1.41 13.61
N GLY A 102 1.16 1.31 13.52
CA GLY A 102 0.31 2.48 13.33
C GLY A 102 -1.15 2.17 13.07
N PHE A 103 -1.88 3.20 12.67
CA PHE A 103 -3.28 3.11 12.30
C PHE A 103 -3.51 3.31 10.80
N VAL A 104 -4.45 2.54 10.25
CA VAL A 104 -5.16 2.91 9.02
C VAL A 104 -6.32 3.81 9.44
N VAL A 105 -6.34 5.02 8.91
CA VAL A 105 -7.32 6.05 9.26
C VAL A 105 -8.44 6.03 8.21
N PRO A 106 -9.63 5.46 8.49
CA PRO A 106 -10.72 5.41 7.52
C PRO A 106 -11.32 6.80 7.28
N LYS A 107 -11.92 6.97 6.09
CA LYS A 107 -12.84 8.08 5.77
C LYS A 107 -12.29 9.47 6.13
N LEU A 108 -10.98 9.69 5.95
CA LEU A 108 -10.36 10.95 6.36
C LEU A 108 -10.81 12.09 5.44
N THR A 109 -11.18 13.22 6.05
CA THR A 109 -11.48 14.49 5.37
C THR A 109 -10.76 15.62 6.09
N LEU A 110 -10.72 16.81 5.46
CA LEU A 110 -10.20 18.00 6.14
C LEU A 110 -10.99 18.32 7.42
N LYS A 111 -12.31 18.08 7.41
CA LYS A 111 -13.19 18.31 8.57
C LYS A 111 -12.90 17.36 9.73
N SER A 112 -12.54 16.10 9.44
CA SER A 112 -12.27 15.11 10.47
C SER A 112 -10.82 15.11 10.97
N LEU A 113 -9.91 15.79 10.28
CA LEU A 113 -8.48 15.76 10.56
C LEU A 113 -8.13 16.17 12.00
N ALA A 114 -8.73 17.24 12.53
CA ALA A 114 -8.43 17.70 13.89
C ALA A 114 -8.78 16.66 14.97
N PHE A 115 -9.87 15.90 14.79
CA PHE A 115 -10.24 14.82 15.70
C PHE A 115 -9.23 13.67 15.64
N TRP A 116 -8.76 13.33 14.43
CA TRP A 116 -7.71 12.33 14.27
C TRP A 116 -6.41 12.77 14.92
N GLU A 117 -5.96 14.00 14.68
CA GLU A 117 -4.75 14.56 15.30
C GLU A 117 -4.79 14.47 16.84
N ALA A 118 -5.93 14.77 17.45
CA ALA A 118 -6.14 14.62 18.89
C ALA A 118 -6.14 13.15 19.34
N ALA A 119 -6.76 12.26 18.56
CA ALA A 119 -6.89 10.84 18.89
C ALA A 119 -5.55 10.08 18.83
N VAL A 120 -4.66 10.45 17.92
CA VAL A 120 -3.39 9.74 17.70
C VAL A 120 -2.21 10.49 18.33
N SER A 121 -2.31 10.70 19.65
CA SER A 121 -1.33 11.44 20.46
C SER A 121 -0.01 10.69 20.64
N ASN A 122 0.01 9.35 20.51
CA ASN A 122 1.24 8.57 20.62
C ASN A 122 2.14 8.83 19.40
N PRO A 123 3.31 9.46 19.60
CA PRO A 123 4.17 9.86 18.49
C PRO A 123 4.86 8.69 17.79
N ASN A 124 4.78 7.47 18.35
CA ASN A 124 5.39 6.27 17.78
C ASN A 124 4.46 5.53 16.80
N LEU A 125 3.22 5.97 16.65
CA LEU A 125 2.26 5.39 15.72
C LEU A 125 2.28 6.12 14.38
N TYR A 126 2.61 5.37 13.33
CA TYR A 126 2.43 5.79 11.95
C TYR A 126 0.96 5.86 11.57
N LEU A 127 0.66 6.55 10.47
CA LEU A 127 -0.67 6.70 9.91
C LEU A 127 -0.68 6.32 8.43
N MET A 128 -1.77 5.68 8.03
CA MET A 128 -2.13 5.49 6.63
C MET A 128 -3.57 5.96 6.40
N PRO A 129 -3.78 7.26 6.13
CA PRO A 129 -5.07 7.81 5.75
C PRO A 129 -5.68 7.15 4.54
N THR A 130 -6.98 6.87 4.59
CA THR A 130 -7.74 6.32 3.47
C THR A 130 -8.64 7.41 2.88
N LEU A 131 -8.41 7.70 1.61
CA LEU A 131 -9.14 8.65 0.77
C LEU A 131 -10.30 7.91 0.13
N GLU A 132 -11.47 8.07 0.72
CA GLU A 132 -12.67 7.29 0.37
C GLU A 132 -14.03 8.02 0.52
N PRO A 133 -14.13 9.23 1.11
CA PRO A 133 -15.34 10.06 1.03
C PRO A 133 -15.52 10.79 -0.31
N SER A 134 -16.71 11.36 -0.56
CA SER A 134 -17.05 12.10 -1.79
C SER A 134 -16.16 13.31 -2.08
N ASP A 135 -15.60 13.96 -1.06
CA ASP A 135 -14.72 15.12 -1.22
C ASP A 135 -13.45 14.78 -2.02
N VAL A 136 -13.10 13.49 -2.12
CA VAL A 136 -11.99 12.98 -2.93
C VAL A 136 -12.16 13.26 -4.43
N TYR A 137 -13.38 13.48 -4.93
CA TYR A 137 -13.60 13.82 -6.34
C TYR A 137 -13.15 15.25 -6.68
N ASP A 138 -12.98 16.12 -5.67
CA ASP A 138 -12.57 17.50 -5.83
C ASP A 138 -11.04 17.64 -5.64
N PRO A 139 -10.27 17.98 -6.69
CA PRO A 139 -8.83 18.20 -6.56
C PRO A 139 -8.48 19.36 -5.63
N GLY A 140 -9.33 20.39 -5.50
CA GLY A 140 -9.13 21.50 -4.57
C GLY A 140 -9.14 21.04 -3.11
N ALA A 141 -10.14 20.23 -2.74
CA ALA A 141 -10.22 19.61 -1.42
C ALA A 141 -8.99 18.72 -1.12
N MET A 142 -8.47 18.01 -2.12
CA MET A 142 -7.27 17.18 -1.96
C MET A 142 -5.98 17.99 -1.80
N VAL A 143 -5.88 19.17 -2.44
CA VAL A 143 -4.79 20.12 -2.18
C VAL A 143 -4.83 20.59 -0.72
N GLU A 144 -5.98 21.04 -0.23
CA GLU A 144 -6.13 21.52 1.14
C GLU A 144 -5.85 20.43 2.17
N LEU A 145 -6.40 19.22 1.97
CA LEU A 145 -6.14 18.08 2.83
C LEU A 145 -4.66 17.71 2.87
N GLY A 146 -3.99 17.67 1.71
CA GLY A 146 -2.57 17.35 1.64
C GLY A 146 -1.68 18.37 2.35
N GLN A 147 -2.00 19.67 2.25
CA GLN A 147 -1.31 20.74 2.97
C GLN A 147 -1.50 20.60 4.49
N ALA A 148 -2.72 20.34 4.94
CA ALA A 148 -3.01 20.16 6.36
C ALA A 148 -2.29 18.94 6.94
N LEU A 149 -2.31 17.81 6.22
CA LEU A 149 -1.55 16.60 6.60
C LEU A 149 -0.05 16.86 6.72
N LYS A 150 0.53 17.68 5.82
CA LYS A 150 1.93 18.06 5.89
C LYS A 150 2.28 18.94 7.08
N ALA A 151 1.37 19.83 7.47
CA ALA A 151 1.62 20.73 8.58
C ALA A 151 1.77 19.96 9.90
N ASN A 152 0.93 18.95 10.10
CA ASN A 152 0.74 18.37 11.43
C ASN A 152 1.20 16.91 11.55
N LEU A 153 1.18 16.14 10.45
CA LEU A 153 1.35 14.67 10.49
C LEU A 153 2.38 14.13 9.49
N ASN A 154 3.09 14.99 8.73
CA ASN A 154 3.94 14.61 7.60
C ASN A 154 4.85 13.40 7.89
N GLN A 155 5.64 13.48 8.97
CA GLN A 155 6.63 12.46 9.30
C GLN A 155 6.00 11.13 9.77
N ARG A 156 4.70 11.12 10.09
CA ARG A 156 3.99 9.92 10.53
C ARG A 156 3.21 9.25 9.40
N ILE A 157 3.05 9.89 8.25
CA ILE A 157 2.30 9.31 7.13
C ILE A 157 3.23 8.44 6.29
N ILE A 158 2.95 7.13 6.22
CA ILE A 158 3.71 6.21 5.36
C ILE A 158 3.22 6.30 3.93
N ALA A 159 1.90 6.19 3.75
CA ALA A 159 1.23 6.27 2.46
C ALA A 159 -0.25 6.65 2.67
N LEU A 160 -0.83 7.24 1.64
CA LEU A 160 -2.27 7.43 1.52
C LEU A 160 -2.87 6.24 0.79
N ARG A 161 -4.02 5.77 1.25
CA ARG A 161 -4.74 4.64 0.66
C ARG A 161 -5.94 5.17 -0.11
N ILE A 162 -6.31 4.49 -1.19
CA ILE A 162 -7.48 4.84 -1.98
C ILE A 162 -8.58 3.81 -1.71
N GLY A 163 -9.71 4.23 -1.13
CA GLY A 163 -10.86 3.38 -0.87
C GLY A 163 -11.78 3.31 -2.08
N GLY A 164 -11.37 2.55 -3.11
CA GLY A 164 -12.07 2.51 -4.40
C GLY A 164 -13.52 2.03 -4.32
N ASN A 165 -13.85 1.13 -3.39
CA ASN A 165 -15.21 0.59 -3.25
C ASN A 165 -16.17 1.65 -2.70
N ASP A 166 -15.78 2.36 -1.64
CA ASP A 166 -16.56 3.48 -1.08
C ASP A 166 -16.74 4.61 -2.09
N LEU A 167 -15.67 4.97 -2.82
CA LEU A 167 -15.75 6.00 -3.87
C LEU A 167 -16.74 5.61 -4.98
N MET A 168 -16.72 4.35 -5.42
CA MET A 168 -17.72 3.83 -6.37
C MET A 168 -19.12 3.84 -5.75
N GLY A 169 -19.23 3.50 -4.45
CA GLY A 169 -20.46 3.57 -3.68
C GLY A 169 -21.07 4.96 -3.61
N CYS A 170 -20.25 6.02 -3.45
CA CYS A 170 -20.73 7.41 -3.51
C CYS A 170 -21.42 7.76 -4.84
N LEU A 171 -21.06 7.08 -5.93
CA LEU A 171 -21.68 7.25 -7.25
C LEU A 171 -22.82 6.26 -7.52
N GLY A 172 -23.15 5.39 -6.57
CA GLY A 172 -24.11 4.30 -6.79
C GLY A 172 -23.62 3.24 -7.78
N LEU A 173 -22.31 3.12 -7.97
CA LEU A 173 -21.71 2.18 -8.92
C LEU A 173 -21.16 0.94 -8.20
N ARG A 174 -21.21 -0.19 -8.90
CA ARG A 174 -20.50 -1.41 -8.51
C ARG A 174 -19.51 -1.79 -9.60
N ARG A 175 -18.41 -2.40 -9.18
CA ARG A 175 -17.38 -2.89 -10.09
C ARG A 175 -17.95 -3.97 -11.02
N ASN A 176 -17.67 -3.85 -12.32
CA ASN A 176 -17.91 -4.93 -13.27
C ASN A 176 -16.84 -6.03 -13.07
N PRO A 177 -17.22 -7.30 -12.83
CA PRO A 177 -16.26 -8.38 -12.59
C PRO A 177 -15.36 -8.71 -13.79
N ALA A 178 -15.73 -8.27 -15.00
CA ALA A 178 -14.99 -8.53 -16.23
C ALA A 178 -13.97 -7.45 -16.61
N THR A 179 -13.87 -6.35 -15.85
CA THR A 179 -13.01 -5.22 -16.20
C THR A 179 -12.16 -4.72 -15.02
N THR A 180 -11.14 -3.93 -15.34
CA THR A 180 -10.34 -3.23 -14.32
C THR A 180 -11.14 -2.07 -13.69
N LEU A 181 -10.68 -1.59 -12.54
CA LEU A 181 -11.25 -0.40 -11.90
C LEU A 181 -11.07 0.85 -12.79
N TYR A 182 -10.04 0.87 -13.64
CA TYR A 182 -9.78 1.94 -14.60
C TYR A 182 -10.78 1.97 -15.77
N ASN A 183 -11.76 1.07 -15.81
CA ASN A 183 -12.90 1.15 -16.74
C ASN A 183 -14.12 1.85 -16.13
N THR A 184 -13.98 2.41 -14.92
CA THR A 184 -15.03 3.15 -14.21
C THR A 184 -14.60 4.61 -14.02
N PRO A 185 -15.38 5.47 -13.31
CA PRO A 185 -14.94 6.81 -12.94
C PRO A 185 -13.63 6.87 -12.13
N MET A 186 -13.15 5.74 -11.61
CA MET A 186 -11.82 5.68 -10.99
C MET A 186 -10.67 5.93 -11.97
N SER A 187 -10.93 5.83 -13.28
CA SER A 187 -10.03 6.30 -14.34
C SER A 187 -9.73 7.79 -14.29
N TYR A 188 -10.60 8.59 -13.67
CA TYR A 188 -10.34 9.99 -13.34
C TYR A 188 -9.73 10.13 -11.95
N VAL A 189 -10.30 9.48 -10.94
CA VAL A 189 -9.94 9.72 -9.53
C VAL A 189 -8.53 9.25 -9.20
N ILE A 190 -8.14 8.04 -9.62
CA ILE A 190 -6.83 7.48 -9.28
C ILE A 190 -5.68 8.33 -9.86
N PRO A 191 -5.69 8.70 -11.17
CA PRO A 191 -4.65 9.57 -11.72
C PRO A 191 -4.67 10.98 -11.11
N MET A 192 -5.86 11.53 -10.82
CA MET A 192 -5.98 12.81 -10.13
C MET A 192 -5.30 12.76 -8.76
N LEU A 193 -5.59 11.75 -7.94
CA LEU A 193 -4.96 11.58 -6.63
C LEU A 193 -3.45 11.37 -6.74
N ALA A 194 -2.99 10.57 -7.69
CA ALA A 194 -1.57 10.36 -7.95
C ALA A 194 -0.86 11.67 -8.31
N GLY A 195 -1.47 12.51 -9.15
CA GLY A 195 -0.94 13.83 -9.50
C GLY A 195 -0.95 14.80 -8.32
N VAL A 196 -2.12 15.01 -7.71
CA VAL A 196 -2.32 16.04 -6.66
C VAL A 196 -1.60 15.69 -5.36
N MET A 197 -1.75 14.46 -4.85
CA MET A 197 -1.10 14.06 -3.59
C MET A 197 0.37 13.69 -3.83
N GLY A 198 0.69 13.11 -4.99
CA GLY A 198 2.08 12.77 -5.35
C GLY A 198 2.97 13.99 -5.63
N ALA A 199 2.43 15.06 -6.21
CA ALA A 199 3.12 16.35 -6.33
C ALA A 199 3.39 16.98 -4.96
N GLN A 200 2.52 16.71 -4.00
CA GLN A 200 2.75 17.05 -2.60
C GLN A 200 3.74 16.05 -1.93
N GLY A 201 4.19 14.99 -2.59
CA GLY A 201 5.22 14.10 -2.04
C GLY A 201 4.67 12.98 -1.16
N PHE A 202 3.35 12.76 -1.14
CA PHE A 202 2.77 11.56 -0.55
C PHE A 202 2.94 10.37 -1.49
N ALA A 203 3.19 9.18 -0.91
CA ALA A 203 3.05 7.92 -1.62
C ALA A 203 1.59 7.44 -1.54
N LEU A 204 1.10 6.77 -2.58
CA LEU A 204 -0.27 6.24 -2.62
C LEU A 204 -0.29 4.73 -2.84
N THR A 205 -1.17 4.03 -2.14
CA THR A 205 -1.43 2.59 -2.36
C THR A 205 -2.77 2.37 -3.06
N ALA A 206 -2.79 1.41 -3.97
CA ALA A 206 -3.93 1.09 -4.80
C ALA A 206 -5.12 0.47 -4.04
N PRO A 207 -6.35 0.69 -4.56
CA PRO A 207 -7.56 0.08 -4.03
C PRO A 207 -7.52 -1.45 -4.00
N VAL A 208 -8.42 -2.02 -3.21
CA VAL A 208 -8.69 -3.46 -3.20
C VAL A 208 -9.16 -3.94 -4.57
N PHE A 209 -8.85 -5.20 -4.89
CA PHE A 209 -9.41 -5.92 -6.02
C PHE A 209 -10.32 -7.04 -5.48
N GLU A 210 -11.62 -6.92 -5.67
CA GLU A 210 -12.62 -7.80 -5.02
C GLU A 210 -12.88 -9.12 -5.76
N GLN A 211 -12.36 -9.29 -6.98
CA GLN A 211 -12.66 -10.44 -7.83
C GLN A 211 -11.64 -11.58 -7.67
N LEU A 212 -11.84 -12.48 -6.72
CA LEU A 212 -10.86 -13.53 -6.44
C LEU A 212 -10.68 -14.56 -7.57
N ALA A 213 -11.69 -14.74 -8.42
CA ALA A 213 -11.69 -15.72 -9.51
C ALA A 213 -10.97 -15.25 -10.79
N THR A 214 -10.53 -13.98 -10.87
CA THR A 214 -9.92 -13.39 -12.08
C THR A 214 -8.51 -12.83 -11.80
N PRO A 215 -7.54 -13.67 -11.41
CA PRO A 215 -6.18 -13.22 -11.08
C PRO A 215 -5.43 -12.57 -12.25
N HIS A 216 -5.85 -12.78 -13.49
CA HIS A 216 -5.28 -12.09 -14.66
C HIS A 216 -5.66 -10.60 -14.66
N LEU A 217 -6.93 -10.27 -14.38
CA LEU A 217 -7.40 -8.88 -14.25
C LEU A 217 -6.73 -8.15 -13.07
N LEU A 218 -6.45 -8.85 -11.96
CA LEU A 218 -5.65 -8.29 -10.87
C LEU A 218 -4.26 -7.84 -11.37
N ARG A 219 -3.59 -8.66 -12.19
CA ARG A 219 -2.28 -8.30 -12.77
C ARG A 219 -2.38 -7.12 -13.74
N GLU A 220 -3.42 -7.07 -14.55
CA GLU A 220 -3.66 -5.93 -15.46
C GLU A 220 -3.91 -4.64 -14.70
N GLU A 221 -4.75 -4.67 -13.67
CA GLU A 221 -5.00 -3.53 -12.80
C GLU A 221 -3.72 -3.09 -12.06
N LEU A 222 -2.92 -4.03 -11.54
CA LEU A 222 -1.65 -3.71 -10.90
C LEU A 222 -0.65 -3.03 -11.85
N LYS A 223 -0.62 -3.40 -13.12
CA LYS A 223 0.21 -2.71 -14.12
C LYS A 223 -0.24 -1.25 -14.29
N LEU A 224 -1.54 -1.01 -14.29
CA LEU A 224 -2.10 0.35 -14.33
C LEU A 224 -1.82 1.11 -13.03
N ASP A 225 -1.96 0.47 -11.87
CA ASP A 225 -1.60 1.04 -10.56
C ASP A 225 -0.15 1.52 -10.55
N ILE A 226 0.78 0.68 -11.02
CA ILE A 226 2.21 1.01 -11.13
C ILE A 226 2.45 2.15 -12.13
N ALA A 227 1.78 2.14 -13.28
CA ALA A 227 1.91 3.18 -14.30
C ALA A 227 1.47 4.56 -13.78
N HIS A 228 0.52 4.60 -12.84
CA HIS A 228 0.09 5.81 -12.15
C HIS A 228 0.91 6.13 -10.89
N GLY A 229 2.01 5.40 -10.63
CA GLY A 229 2.93 5.68 -9.53
C GLY A 229 2.48 5.16 -8.15
N LEU A 230 1.49 4.26 -8.10
CA LEU A 230 1.08 3.63 -6.85
C LEU A 230 2.12 2.60 -6.39
N VAL A 231 2.39 2.56 -5.08
CA VAL A 231 3.58 1.87 -4.50
C VAL A 231 3.26 0.55 -3.81
N GLY A 232 1.98 0.22 -3.70
CA GLY A 232 1.49 -0.98 -3.01
C GLY A 232 0.02 -1.18 -3.31
N LYS A 233 -0.55 -2.31 -2.89
CA LYS A 233 -1.98 -2.62 -3.09
C LYS A 233 -2.55 -3.33 -1.88
N THR A 234 -3.81 -3.03 -1.58
CA THR A 234 -4.54 -3.72 -0.53
C THR A 234 -4.93 -5.12 -1.00
N ALA A 235 -4.57 -6.14 -0.22
CA ALA A 235 -4.99 -7.52 -0.42
C ALA A 235 -6.13 -7.85 0.55
N ILE A 236 -7.16 -8.53 0.06
CA ILE A 236 -8.30 -9.01 0.85
C ILE A 236 -8.31 -10.53 1.01
N HIS A 237 -7.40 -11.22 0.33
CA HIS A 237 -7.27 -12.67 0.38
C HIS A 237 -5.80 -13.10 0.19
N PRO A 238 -5.31 -14.14 0.89
CA PRO A 238 -3.92 -14.60 0.77
C PRO A 238 -3.48 -14.94 -0.66
N SER A 239 -4.38 -15.45 -1.51
CA SER A 239 -4.07 -15.77 -2.92
C SER A 239 -3.66 -14.57 -3.77
N GLN A 240 -3.89 -13.34 -3.31
CA GLN A 240 -3.49 -12.12 -4.01
C GLN A 240 -2.06 -11.69 -3.69
N ILE A 241 -1.49 -12.18 -2.59
CA ILE A 241 -0.24 -11.68 -2.01
C ILE A 241 0.93 -11.86 -2.97
N SER A 242 1.16 -13.09 -3.45
CA SER A 242 2.23 -13.38 -4.40
C SER A 242 2.05 -12.60 -5.71
N ILE A 243 0.82 -12.55 -6.24
CA ILE A 243 0.48 -11.81 -7.46
C ILE A 243 0.85 -10.33 -7.33
N ILE A 244 0.46 -9.69 -6.22
CA ILE A 244 0.77 -8.28 -5.94
C ILE A 244 2.29 -8.10 -5.79
N GLN A 245 2.95 -8.89 -4.96
CA GLN A 245 4.39 -8.75 -4.70
C GLN A 245 5.23 -8.98 -5.96
N ASP A 246 4.90 -9.99 -6.76
CA ASP A 246 5.61 -10.30 -8.01
C ASP A 246 5.40 -9.22 -9.07
N THR A 247 4.18 -8.67 -9.18
CA THR A 247 3.91 -7.58 -10.14
C THR A 247 4.62 -6.28 -9.73
N LEU A 248 4.81 -6.07 -8.42
CA LEU A 248 5.58 -4.95 -7.87
C LEU A 248 7.11 -5.09 -8.04
N ARG A 249 7.64 -6.20 -8.57
CA ARG A 249 9.07 -6.28 -8.93
C ARG A 249 9.44 -5.31 -10.04
N VAL A 250 10.68 -4.81 -10.00
CA VAL A 250 11.22 -3.92 -11.04
C VAL A 250 11.75 -4.73 -12.22
N SER A 251 11.74 -4.15 -13.43
CA SER A 251 12.46 -4.75 -14.55
C SER A 251 13.98 -4.59 -14.36
N LEU A 252 14.77 -5.48 -14.96
CA LEU A 252 16.23 -5.33 -14.95
C LEU A 252 16.68 -4.06 -15.68
N GLU A 253 15.96 -3.71 -16.75
CA GLU A 253 16.20 -2.49 -17.53
C GLU A 253 15.97 -1.22 -16.70
N ASP A 254 14.83 -1.11 -16.01
CA ASP A 254 14.55 0.03 -15.13
C ASP A 254 15.60 0.12 -14.02
N LEU A 255 16.00 -1.01 -13.43
CA LEU A 255 17.03 -1.03 -12.40
C LEU A 255 18.37 -0.49 -12.91
N ASN A 256 18.80 -0.93 -14.09
CA ASN A 256 20.06 -0.50 -14.68
C ASN A 256 20.02 0.98 -15.05
N CYS A 257 18.93 1.43 -15.67
CA CYS A 257 18.71 2.84 -15.99
C CYS A 257 18.72 3.72 -14.73
N ALA A 258 18.03 3.30 -13.67
CA ALA A 258 18.02 3.99 -12.39
C ALA A 258 19.41 4.10 -11.76
N LYS A 259 20.21 3.04 -11.80
CA LYS A 259 21.61 3.05 -11.33
C LYS A 259 22.49 4.03 -12.10
N LEU A 260 22.28 4.14 -13.42
CA LEU A 260 23.00 5.11 -14.25
C LEU A 260 22.58 6.55 -13.91
N ILE A 261 21.28 6.80 -13.71
CA ILE A 261 20.75 8.13 -13.40
C ILE A 261 21.24 8.66 -12.04
N VAL A 262 21.33 7.82 -11.00
CA VAL A 262 21.77 8.28 -9.67
C VAL A 262 23.29 8.38 -9.53
N ASN A 263 24.05 8.00 -10.56
CA ASN A 263 25.51 8.02 -10.50
C ASN A 263 26.02 9.47 -10.56
N ASP A 264 26.85 9.87 -9.59
CA ASP A 264 27.40 11.23 -9.48
C ASP A 264 28.22 11.67 -10.71
N VAL A 265 28.77 10.72 -11.48
CA VAL A 265 29.51 11.02 -12.72
C VAL A 265 28.65 10.93 -13.99
N ALA A 266 27.33 10.77 -13.86
CA ALA A 266 26.43 10.72 -15.01
C ALA A 266 26.47 12.05 -15.78
N PRO A 267 26.56 12.02 -17.13
CA PRO A 267 26.40 13.22 -17.94
C PRO A 267 25.04 13.89 -17.70
N ALA A 268 24.95 15.20 -17.93
CA ALA A 268 23.70 15.95 -17.78
C ALA A 268 22.55 15.38 -18.64
N VAL A 269 22.88 14.82 -19.80
CA VAL A 269 21.97 14.05 -20.65
C VAL A 269 22.73 12.89 -21.27
N PHE A 270 22.15 11.69 -21.27
CA PHE A 270 22.69 10.51 -21.95
C PHE A 270 21.58 9.66 -22.56
N LYS A 271 21.96 8.65 -23.35
CA LYS A 271 21.04 7.69 -23.97
C LYS A 271 21.17 6.32 -23.32
N HIS A 272 20.06 5.68 -22.99
CA HIS A 272 20.00 4.29 -22.53
C HIS A 272 18.72 3.62 -23.05
N ASN A 273 18.83 2.40 -23.60
CA ASN A 273 17.70 1.66 -24.20
C ASN A 273 16.84 2.51 -25.14
N ASP A 274 17.48 3.22 -26.06
CA ASP A 274 16.83 4.12 -27.02
C ASP A 274 15.99 5.28 -26.41
N ALA A 275 16.13 5.54 -25.12
CA ALA A 275 15.50 6.65 -24.42
C ALA A 275 16.52 7.70 -23.93
N MET A 276 16.10 8.95 -23.91
CA MET A 276 16.84 10.05 -23.27
C MET A 276 16.77 9.91 -21.75
N CYS A 277 17.91 10.01 -21.09
CA CYS A 277 18.04 10.04 -19.65
C CYS A 277 18.64 11.38 -19.22
N GLU A 278 17.92 12.12 -18.39
CA GLU A 278 18.37 13.37 -17.79
C GLU A 278 18.38 13.18 -16.26
N PRO A 279 19.57 13.06 -15.61
CA PRO A 279 19.66 12.82 -14.17
C PRO A 279 18.85 13.81 -13.34
N ALA A 280 18.88 15.11 -13.64
CA ALA A 280 18.15 16.12 -12.88
C ALA A 280 16.62 15.89 -12.89
N THR A 281 16.05 15.55 -14.04
CA THR A 281 14.61 15.32 -14.22
C THR A 281 14.18 13.95 -13.71
N HIS A 282 14.99 12.92 -13.96
CA HIS A 282 14.64 11.52 -13.66
C HIS A 282 15.13 11.03 -12.29
N TYR A 283 15.83 11.86 -11.49
CA TYR A 283 16.38 11.45 -10.20
C TYR A 283 15.34 10.84 -9.26
N LYS A 284 14.19 11.52 -9.08
CA LYS A 284 13.11 11.03 -8.19
C LYS A 284 12.57 9.67 -8.66
N TRP A 285 12.43 9.49 -9.97
CA TRP A 285 12.04 8.21 -10.56
C TRP A 285 13.07 7.13 -10.26
N ALA A 286 14.36 7.42 -10.47
CA ALA A 286 15.44 6.46 -10.26
C ALA A 286 15.57 6.03 -8.79
N VAL A 287 15.49 6.97 -7.84
CA VAL A 287 15.47 6.67 -6.40
C VAL A 287 14.29 5.77 -6.05
N ASN A 288 13.10 6.04 -6.60
CA ASN A 288 11.93 5.18 -6.38
C ASN A 288 12.12 3.77 -6.96
N ILE A 289 12.73 3.64 -8.15
CA ILE A 289 13.03 2.32 -8.74
C ILE A 289 14.02 1.55 -7.86
N LEU A 290 15.07 2.19 -7.36
CA LEU A 290 16.06 1.54 -6.49
C LEU A 290 15.45 1.08 -5.17
N GLU A 291 14.65 1.94 -4.52
CA GLU A 291 13.98 1.59 -3.27
C GLU A 291 12.93 0.49 -3.49
N ARG A 292 12.15 0.56 -4.58
CA ARG A 292 11.22 -0.51 -4.96
C ARG A 292 11.95 -1.83 -5.23
N ALA A 293 13.10 -1.80 -5.91
CA ALA A 293 13.91 -2.99 -6.18
C ALA A 293 14.46 -3.62 -4.90
N LYS A 294 14.90 -2.80 -3.93
CA LYS A 294 15.36 -3.26 -2.62
C LYS A 294 14.28 -4.04 -1.87
N TRP A 295 13.01 -3.61 -1.95
CA TRP A 295 11.91 -4.30 -1.27
C TRP A 295 11.35 -5.46 -2.09
N HIS A 296 11.05 -5.27 -3.37
CA HIS A 296 10.32 -6.26 -4.16
C HIS A 296 11.24 -7.25 -4.90
N GLY A 297 12.49 -6.85 -5.13
CA GLY A 297 13.41 -7.55 -6.01
C GLY A 297 13.21 -7.16 -7.48
N VAL A 298 13.99 -7.83 -8.33
CA VAL A 298 13.97 -7.68 -9.78
C VAL A 298 13.21 -8.84 -10.39
N LYS A 299 12.48 -8.60 -11.48
CA LYS A 299 11.87 -9.67 -12.26
C LYS A 299 12.97 -10.61 -12.77
N PRO A 300 12.73 -11.94 -12.79
CA PRO A 300 13.61 -12.87 -13.48
C PRO A 300 13.79 -12.40 -14.93
N ALA A 301 14.99 -12.60 -15.49
CA ALA A 301 15.19 -12.38 -16.92
C ALA A 301 14.16 -13.22 -17.68
N GLU A 302 13.43 -12.60 -18.61
CA GLU A 302 12.60 -13.39 -19.53
C GLU A 302 13.56 -14.30 -20.29
N MET A 303 13.49 -15.61 -20.04
CA MET A 303 14.15 -16.58 -20.92
C MET A 303 13.48 -16.41 -22.27
N GLY A 304 14.15 -15.71 -23.18
CA GLY A 304 13.63 -15.48 -24.51
C GLY A 304 13.23 -16.82 -25.11
N ASN A 305 12.01 -16.90 -25.64
CA ASN A 305 11.52 -18.02 -26.45
C ASN A 305 12.33 -18.22 -27.76
N GLY A 306 13.56 -17.67 -27.86
CA GLY A 306 14.44 -17.73 -29.02
C GLY A 306 15.39 -18.92 -29.06
N GLU A 307 15.53 -19.72 -27.98
CA GLU A 307 16.43 -20.89 -28.00
C GLU A 307 15.72 -22.23 -28.26
N LEU A 308 14.38 -22.29 -28.25
CA LEU A 308 13.62 -23.51 -28.55
C LEU A 308 13.37 -23.72 -30.04
N SER A 309 13.64 -22.74 -30.90
CA SER A 309 13.36 -22.80 -32.34
C SER A 309 14.56 -23.20 -33.22
N VAL A 310 15.78 -23.21 -32.68
CA VAL A 310 17.00 -23.42 -33.47
C VAL A 310 17.47 -24.88 -33.49
N ARG A 311 16.97 -25.75 -32.59
CA ARG A 311 17.42 -27.17 -32.52
C ARG A 311 16.57 -28.18 -33.30
N LEU A 312 15.55 -27.75 -34.04
CA LEU A 312 14.71 -28.65 -34.87
C LEU A 312 14.94 -28.50 -36.38
N ALA A 313 15.85 -27.62 -36.81
CA ALA A 313 16.12 -27.39 -38.24
C ALA A 313 17.39 -28.10 -38.78
N GLU A 314 18.13 -28.85 -37.96
CA GLU A 314 19.33 -29.60 -38.38
C GLU A 314 19.14 -31.12 -38.36
N ALA A 315 17.90 -31.60 -38.46
CA ALA A 315 17.60 -33.01 -38.67
C ALA A 315 16.52 -33.15 -39.75
N ASN A 316 16.93 -33.01 -41.01
CA ASN A 316 16.33 -33.65 -42.19
C ASN A 316 17.33 -33.63 -43.35
#